data_AF-R5ALJ6-F1
#
_entry.id   AF-R5ALJ6-F1
#
_cell.length_a   1.000
_cell.length_b   1.000
_cell.length_c   1.000
_cell.angle_alpha   90.00
_cell.angle_beta   90.00
_cell.angle_gamma   90.00
#
_symmetry.space_group_name_H-M   'P 1'
#
loop_
_entity.id
_entity.type
_entity.pdbx_description
1 polymer ?
#
loop_
_entity_poly.entity_id
_entity_poly.type
_entity_poly.pdbx_seq_one_letter_code
_entity_poly.pdbx_strand_id
1 'polypeptide(L)'
;MPIYTLSNAEGFGYVGPNGSWLYPLYPNPYDADITWEKTATWNIGLDFGFLNNRVTASVDWYLRKTTDMLLKGYTAAINTSNQYAFNAGSMRNVGVEINIGAKPVVTRDFTWNTGINIAFNDNKITELTEGQEMMNCANTPVGIGTPVEWHIVGEAVRSFLVYEQVYDQAGNPVPDTYVDQNGDGKITDADKIIFHSADPKWTFNWNNTFTWKNWDLGIVLRANLGNYVYNGPRYSTTTLNDLFANVCQINNKAADDYLFPNITYGTSLNLSSYWVENASFIRCDNISLGYTFKDLIKGNLNLRVFGVVQNPFVITKYKGLDPEVFGGIDNNIYPRPITATLGVVATF
;
A
#
# COMPACT_ATOMS: atom_id res chain seq x y z
N MET A 1 -25.30 -3.03 25.28
CA MET A 1 -25.11 -4.10 26.29
C MET A 1 -23.83 -4.84 25.95
N PRO A 2 -22.94 -5.08 26.92
CA PRO A 2 -21.70 -5.81 26.68
C PRO A 2 -22.02 -7.24 26.22
N ILE A 3 -21.36 -7.67 25.15
CA ILE A 3 -21.42 -9.04 24.66
C ILE A 3 -20.45 -9.86 25.51
N TYR A 4 -20.89 -10.99 26.04
CA TYR A 4 -20.04 -11.88 26.82
C TYR A 4 -19.45 -12.95 25.90
N THR A 5 -18.15 -13.21 26.05
CA THR A 5 -17.42 -14.26 25.35
C THR A 5 -16.90 -15.30 26.35
N LEU A 6 -16.67 -16.53 25.90
CA LEU A 6 -16.03 -17.54 26.74
C LEU A 6 -14.56 -17.15 26.93
N SER A 7 -14.08 -17.15 28.17
CA SER A 7 -12.71 -16.71 28.50
C SER A 7 -11.61 -17.55 27.85
N ASN A 8 -11.92 -18.75 27.34
CA ASN A 8 -10.97 -19.59 26.60
C ASN A 8 -10.48 -18.95 25.29
N ALA A 9 -11.31 -18.12 24.66
CA ALA A 9 -10.95 -17.38 23.44
C ALA A 9 -9.93 -16.27 23.72
N GLU A 10 -9.91 -15.75 24.95
CA GLU A 10 -9.05 -14.66 25.42
C GLU A 10 -7.87 -15.18 26.29
N GLY A 11 -7.69 -16.50 26.39
CA GLY A 11 -6.54 -17.12 27.08
C GLY A 11 -6.64 -17.18 28.62
N PHE A 12 -7.81 -16.95 29.22
CA PHE A 12 -8.01 -17.01 30.67
C PHE A 12 -8.86 -18.22 31.08
N GLY A 13 -8.40 -18.98 32.08
CA GLY A 13 -9.13 -20.10 32.65
C GLY A 13 -8.74 -20.32 34.11
N TYR A 14 -9.66 -20.87 34.89
CA TYR A 14 -9.44 -21.19 36.31
C TYR A 14 -9.46 -22.71 36.48
N VAL A 15 -8.68 -23.24 37.41
CA VAL A 15 -8.78 -24.64 37.80
C VAL A 15 -9.90 -24.77 38.84
N GLY A 16 -10.93 -25.54 38.49
CA GLY A 16 -12.06 -25.81 39.36
C GLY A 16 -11.70 -26.75 40.52
N PRO A 17 -12.57 -26.86 41.55
CA PRO A 17 -12.33 -27.69 42.73
C PRO A 17 -12.12 -29.19 42.44
N ASN A 18 -12.54 -29.65 41.27
CA ASN A 18 -12.39 -31.02 40.77
C ASN A 18 -11.19 -31.21 39.81
N GLY A 19 -10.31 -30.20 39.69
CA GLY A 19 -9.17 -30.20 38.77
C GLY A 19 -9.52 -29.96 37.30
N SER A 20 -10.79 -29.71 36.95
CA SER A 20 -11.20 -29.37 35.58
C SER A 20 -11.05 -27.89 35.30
N TRP A 21 -10.75 -27.52 34.06
CA TRP A 21 -10.72 -26.12 33.64
C TRP A 21 -12.13 -25.51 33.59
N LEU A 22 -12.27 -24.34 34.21
CA LEU A 22 -13.45 -23.49 34.18
C LEU A 22 -13.17 -22.27 33.32
N TYR A 23 -14.05 -22.00 32.37
CA TYR A 23 -13.97 -20.87 31.45
C TYR A 23 -15.15 -19.93 31.71
N PRO A 24 -15.03 -18.95 32.61
CA PRO A 24 -16.12 -18.01 32.86
C PRO A 24 -16.43 -17.17 31.62
N LEU A 25 -17.63 -16.59 31.62
CA LEU A 25 -17.98 -15.56 30.65
C LEU A 25 -17.24 -14.27 31.00
N TYR A 26 -16.58 -13.68 30.01
CA TYR A 26 -15.87 -12.42 30.13
C TYR A 26 -16.61 -11.34 29.33
N PRO A 27 -16.90 -10.16 29.91
CA PRO A 27 -17.54 -9.08 29.16
C PRO A 27 -16.55 -8.47 28.17
N ASN A 28 -16.94 -8.38 26.90
CA ASN A 28 -16.19 -7.60 25.93
C ASN A 28 -16.25 -6.11 26.27
N PRO A 29 -15.20 -5.34 25.90
CA PRO A 29 -15.25 -3.91 26.06
C PRO A 29 -16.42 -3.33 25.27
N TYR A 30 -17.07 -2.33 25.86
CA TYR A 30 -18.29 -1.73 25.34
C TYR A 30 -18.18 -0.21 25.38
N ASP A 31 -18.56 0.42 24.27
CA ASP A 31 -18.78 1.85 24.15
C ASP A 31 -20.29 2.07 23.96
N ALA A 32 -20.91 2.82 24.87
CA ALA A 32 -22.33 3.13 24.79
C ALA A 32 -22.67 4.18 23.73
N ASP A 33 -21.69 5.01 23.39
CA ASP A 33 -21.85 6.19 22.54
C ASP A 33 -21.31 5.96 21.12
N ILE A 34 -20.88 4.73 20.80
CA ILE A 34 -20.42 4.37 19.46
C ILE A 34 -21.52 4.57 18.42
N THR A 35 -21.16 5.23 17.34
CA THR A 35 -22.03 5.57 16.20
C THR A 35 -21.36 5.17 14.88
N TRP A 36 -22.10 5.30 13.78
CA TRP A 36 -21.58 5.06 12.44
C TRP A 36 -20.59 6.16 12.02
N GLU A 37 -19.57 5.76 11.26
CA GLU A 37 -18.73 6.71 10.52
C GLU A 37 -19.58 7.49 9.51
N LYS A 38 -19.41 8.80 9.47
CA LYS A 38 -20.19 9.69 8.59
C LYS A 38 -19.29 10.26 7.51
N THR A 39 -19.68 10.09 6.26
CA THR A 39 -18.93 10.62 5.12
C THR A 39 -19.79 11.59 4.32
N ALA A 40 -19.38 12.86 4.27
CA ALA A 40 -19.97 13.87 3.39
C ALA A 40 -19.08 14.07 2.16
N THR A 41 -19.65 13.91 0.96
CA THR A 41 -18.91 14.04 -0.31
C THR A 41 -19.52 15.12 -1.18
N TRP A 42 -18.67 16.02 -1.68
CA TRP A 42 -18.95 16.92 -2.79
C TRP A 42 -18.27 16.38 -4.04
N ASN A 43 -18.96 16.45 -5.18
CA ASN A 43 -18.44 16.03 -6.47
C ASN A 43 -18.86 17.03 -7.55
N ILE A 44 -17.94 17.39 -8.43
CA ILE A 44 -18.18 18.25 -9.60
C ILE A 44 -17.50 17.58 -10.79
N GLY A 45 -18.31 17.14 -11.75
CA GLY A 45 -17.86 16.46 -12.97
C GLY A 45 -18.08 17.32 -14.21
N LEU A 46 -17.15 17.25 -15.16
CA LEU A 46 -17.24 17.83 -16.49
C LEU A 46 -16.93 16.77 -17.54
N ASP A 47 -17.85 16.59 -18.50
CA ASP A 47 -17.71 15.66 -19.61
C ASP A 47 -17.55 16.39 -20.94
N PHE A 48 -16.62 15.91 -21.76
CA PHE A 48 -16.30 16.45 -23.06
C PHE A 48 -16.26 15.35 -24.12
N GLY A 49 -16.83 15.65 -25.29
CA GLY A 49 -16.77 14.81 -26.48
C GLY A 49 -16.40 15.65 -27.70
N PHE A 50 -15.35 15.26 -28.41
CA PHE A 50 -14.85 15.93 -29.60
C PHE A 50 -14.79 14.97 -30.79
N LEU A 51 -14.79 15.52 -32.01
CA LEU A 51 -14.56 14.78 -33.25
C LEU A 51 -15.51 13.58 -33.43
N ASN A 52 -16.81 13.78 -33.21
CA ASN A 52 -17.83 12.72 -33.18
C ASN A 52 -17.49 11.61 -32.18
N ASN A 53 -17.12 12.01 -30.96
CA ASN A 53 -16.70 11.13 -29.85
C ASN A 53 -15.48 10.25 -30.18
N ARG A 54 -14.60 10.71 -31.08
CA ARG A 54 -13.26 10.10 -31.23
C ARG A 54 -12.33 10.44 -30.10
N VAL A 55 -12.57 11.54 -29.40
CA VAL A 55 -11.87 11.90 -28.16
C VAL A 55 -12.93 12.24 -27.14
N THR A 56 -12.90 11.55 -26.01
CA THR A 56 -13.77 11.78 -24.86
C THR A 56 -12.90 12.07 -23.65
N ALA A 57 -13.30 13.02 -22.81
CA ALA A 57 -12.62 13.29 -21.56
C ALA A 57 -13.67 13.54 -20.47
N SER A 58 -13.49 12.92 -19.30
CA SER A 58 -14.20 13.31 -18.07
C SER A 58 -13.19 13.81 -17.06
N VAL A 59 -13.56 14.85 -16.32
CA VAL A 59 -12.79 15.37 -15.19
C VAL A 59 -13.73 15.52 -14.01
N ASP A 60 -13.44 14.81 -12.93
CA ASP A 60 -14.24 14.79 -11.72
C ASP A 60 -13.38 15.29 -10.56
N TRP A 61 -13.79 16.39 -9.93
CA TRP A 61 -13.19 16.85 -8.68
C TRP A 61 -14.07 16.42 -7.51
N TYR A 62 -13.46 15.92 -6.44
CA TYR A 62 -14.18 15.57 -5.23
C TYR A 62 -13.51 16.12 -3.96
N LEU A 63 -14.37 16.40 -2.98
CA LEU A 63 -14.00 16.63 -1.58
C LEU A 63 -14.84 15.69 -0.72
N ARG A 64 -14.17 14.76 -0.06
CA ARG A 64 -14.78 13.86 0.92
C ARG A 64 -14.30 14.24 2.31
N LYS A 65 -15.23 14.39 3.25
CA LYS A 65 -14.94 14.57 4.68
C LYS A 65 -15.57 13.41 5.43
N THR A 66 -14.74 12.68 6.14
CA THR A 66 -15.17 11.59 7.02
C THR A 66 -15.01 12.06 8.46
N THR A 67 -16.08 11.96 9.23
CA THR A 67 -16.13 12.29 10.66
C THR A 67 -16.61 11.08 11.44
N ASP A 68 -16.34 11.09 12.75
CA ASP A 68 -16.68 9.98 13.65
C ASP A 68 -16.05 8.66 13.16
N MET A 69 -14.79 8.69 12.69
CA MET A 69 -14.09 7.50 12.20
C MET A 69 -13.99 6.44 13.31
N LEU A 70 -14.13 5.16 12.97
CA LEU A 70 -14.03 4.06 13.92
C LEU A 70 -12.58 3.61 14.01
N LEU A 71 -11.92 3.99 15.10
CA LEU A 71 -10.53 3.60 15.38
C LEU A 71 -10.49 2.66 16.59
N LYS A 72 -9.56 1.71 16.55
CA LYS A 72 -9.24 0.87 17.71
C LYS A 72 -8.12 1.54 18.49
N GLY A 73 -8.48 2.21 19.58
CA GLY A 73 -7.52 2.91 20.44
C GLY A 73 -7.38 2.27 21.81
N TYR A 74 -6.38 2.72 22.56
CA TYR A 74 -6.22 2.35 23.97
C TYR A 74 -7.27 3.05 24.84
N THR A 75 -7.72 2.35 25.87
CA THR A 75 -8.70 2.85 26.82
C THR A 75 -8.09 3.10 28.20
N ALA A 76 -8.73 4.00 28.95
CA ALA A 76 -8.53 4.07 30.39
C ALA A 76 -8.79 2.68 31.03
N ALA A 77 -8.03 2.34 32.07
CA ALA A 77 -7.95 1.02 32.72
C ALA A 77 -9.25 0.55 33.42
N ILE A 78 -10.38 1.23 33.18
CA ILE A 78 -11.71 0.92 33.73
C ILE A 78 -12.53 0.01 32.80
N ASN A 79 -12.05 -0.23 31.57
CA ASN A 79 -12.66 -1.17 30.64
C ASN A 79 -12.07 -2.59 30.83
N THR A 80 -12.77 -3.61 30.38
CA THR A 80 -12.33 -5.02 30.51
C THR A 80 -11.29 -5.42 29.45
N SER A 81 -10.87 -4.47 28.62
CA SER A 81 -9.77 -4.60 27.66
C SER A 81 -8.89 -3.36 27.74
N ASN A 82 -7.65 -3.45 27.28
CA ASN A 82 -6.76 -2.31 27.11
C ASN A 82 -7.03 -1.55 25.79
N GLN A 83 -7.89 -2.08 24.91
CA GLN A 83 -8.29 -1.44 23.65
C GLN A 83 -9.76 -1.73 23.30
N TYR A 84 -10.44 -0.77 22.70
CA TYR A 84 -11.75 -0.97 22.08
C TYR A 84 -11.94 -0.04 20.87
N ALA A 85 -12.94 -0.34 20.04
CA ALA A 85 -13.29 0.51 18.90
C ALA A 85 -14.23 1.63 19.36
N PHE A 86 -13.90 2.87 19.02
CA PHE A 86 -14.72 4.04 19.31
C PHE A 86 -14.63 5.04 18.16
N ASN A 87 -15.57 5.98 18.12
CA ASN A 87 -15.50 7.08 17.16
C ASN A 87 -14.38 8.03 17.58
N ALA A 88 -13.30 8.03 16.83
CA ALA A 88 -12.15 8.89 17.01
C ALA A 88 -11.65 9.39 15.67
N GLY A 89 -11.57 10.70 15.59
CA GLY A 89 -10.92 11.39 14.49
C GLY A 89 -11.79 11.63 13.28
N SER A 90 -11.24 12.47 12.42
CA SER A 90 -11.83 12.92 11.19
C SER A 90 -10.73 13.05 10.15
N MET A 91 -11.09 12.86 8.88
CA MET A 91 -10.17 13.05 7.77
C MET A 91 -10.85 13.73 6.59
N ARG A 92 -10.03 14.33 5.73
CA ARG A 92 -10.46 14.80 4.41
C ARG A 92 -9.70 14.06 3.31
N ASN A 93 -10.37 13.87 2.19
CA ASN A 93 -9.77 13.52 0.91
C ASN A 93 -10.17 14.57 -0.12
N VAL A 94 -9.19 15.10 -0.84
CA VAL A 94 -9.42 15.95 -1.99
C VAL A 94 -8.75 15.30 -3.18
N GLY A 95 -9.49 15.13 -4.27
CA GLY A 95 -8.94 14.46 -5.44
C GLY A 95 -9.52 14.94 -6.74
N VAL A 96 -8.83 14.54 -7.81
CA VAL A 96 -9.24 14.75 -9.19
C VAL A 96 -9.10 13.43 -9.91
N GLU A 97 -10.15 13.02 -10.61
CA GLU A 97 -10.15 11.86 -11.49
C GLU A 97 -10.31 12.34 -12.93
N ILE A 98 -9.45 11.86 -13.81
CA ILE A 98 -9.42 12.23 -15.22
C ILE A 98 -9.49 10.94 -16.03
N ASN A 99 -10.51 10.81 -16.87
CA ASN A 99 -10.63 9.71 -17.81
C ASN A 99 -10.55 10.26 -19.22
N ILE A 100 -9.62 9.78 -20.03
CA ILE A 100 -9.45 10.17 -21.42
C ILE A 100 -9.61 8.92 -22.28
N GLY A 101 -10.56 8.93 -23.20
CA GLY A 101 -10.73 7.92 -24.24
C GLY A 101 -10.42 8.51 -25.60
N ALA A 102 -9.65 7.82 -26.43
CA ALA A 102 -9.35 8.28 -27.77
C ALA A 102 -9.31 7.15 -28.80
N LYS A 103 -9.65 7.51 -30.04
CA LYS A 103 -9.45 6.71 -31.26
C LYS A 103 -8.55 7.47 -32.23
N PRO A 104 -7.22 7.57 -31.96
CA PRO A 104 -6.34 8.48 -32.69
C PRO A 104 -6.26 8.13 -34.18
N VAL A 105 -6.28 6.83 -34.49
CA VAL A 105 -6.28 6.33 -35.87
C VAL A 105 -7.47 5.41 -36.08
N VAL A 106 -8.28 5.72 -37.09
CA VAL A 106 -9.35 4.85 -37.58
C VAL A 106 -9.31 4.89 -39.09
N THR A 107 -8.96 3.74 -39.67
CA THR A 107 -8.93 3.49 -41.11
C THR A 107 -9.70 2.20 -41.39
N ARG A 108 -9.84 1.82 -42.66
CA ARG A 108 -10.49 0.56 -43.04
C ARG A 108 -9.79 -0.67 -42.44
N ASP A 109 -8.46 -0.64 -42.41
CA ASP A 109 -7.65 -1.83 -42.08
C ASP A 109 -6.99 -1.74 -40.71
N PHE A 110 -6.94 -0.55 -40.11
CA PHE A 110 -6.29 -0.32 -38.82
C PHE A 110 -7.10 0.61 -37.92
N THR A 111 -7.26 0.22 -36.66
CA THR A 111 -7.83 1.05 -35.59
C THR A 111 -6.93 1.01 -34.37
N TRP A 112 -6.68 2.17 -33.78
CA TRP A 112 -6.06 2.30 -32.47
C TRP A 112 -7.08 2.92 -31.51
N ASN A 113 -7.38 2.22 -30.42
CA ASN A 113 -8.12 2.74 -29.28
C ASN A 113 -7.15 2.87 -28.10
N THR A 114 -7.23 3.97 -27.38
CA THR A 114 -6.48 4.16 -26.14
C THR A 114 -7.36 4.79 -25.09
N GLY A 115 -7.17 4.38 -23.84
CA GLY A 115 -7.82 4.95 -22.68
C GLY A 115 -6.81 5.21 -21.58
N ILE A 116 -6.90 6.37 -20.94
CA ILE A 116 -6.05 6.77 -19.82
C ILE A 116 -6.96 7.16 -18.67
N ASN A 117 -6.81 6.52 -17.52
CA ASN A 117 -7.46 6.92 -16.28
C ASN A 117 -6.36 7.40 -15.32
N ILE A 118 -6.52 8.60 -14.77
CA ILE A 118 -5.59 9.23 -13.85
C ILE A 118 -6.38 9.63 -12.62
N ALA A 119 -5.93 9.27 -11.44
CA ALA A 119 -6.51 9.76 -10.20
C ALA A 119 -5.43 10.40 -9.33
N PHE A 120 -5.73 11.58 -8.80
CA PHE A 120 -4.98 12.22 -7.74
C PHE A 120 -5.83 12.18 -6.46
N ASN A 121 -5.21 11.86 -5.33
CA ASN A 121 -5.85 11.91 -4.02
C ASN A 121 -4.87 12.45 -2.96
N ASP A 122 -5.24 13.57 -2.36
CA ASP A 122 -4.61 14.13 -1.17
C ASP A 122 -5.49 13.80 0.04
N ASN A 123 -4.99 12.92 0.90
CA ASN A 123 -5.65 12.56 2.14
C ASN A 123 -4.97 13.27 3.32
N LYS A 124 -5.76 13.68 4.31
CA LYS A 124 -5.24 14.39 5.49
C LYS A 124 -6.10 14.10 6.71
N ILE A 125 -5.48 13.67 7.81
CA ILE A 125 -6.12 13.59 9.12
C ILE A 125 -6.37 15.03 9.60
N THR A 126 -7.61 15.34 9.93
CA THR A 126 -8.01 16.67 10.41
C THR A 126 -8.19 16.72 11.92
N GLU A 127 -8.46 15.57 12.54
CA GLU A 127 -8.71 15.46 13.97
C GLU A 127 -8.45 14.01 14.41
N LEU A 128 -8.06 13.81 15.66
CA LEU A 128 -8.02 12.52 16.36
C LEU A 128 -8.79 12.66 17.68
N THR A 129 -8.78 11.63 18.53
CA THR A 129 -9.40 11.68 19.87
C THR A 129 -8.98 12.94 20.64
N GLU A 130 -9.88 13.48 21.47
CA GLU A 130 -9.66 14.70 22.24
C GLU A 130 -8.30 14.70 22.97
N GLY A 131 -7.46 15.70 22.65
CA GLY A 131 -6.13 15.88 23.23
C GLY A 131 -4.99 15.06 22.60
N GLN A 132 -5.26 14.24 21.58
CA GLN A 132 -4.24 13.48 20.84
C GLN A 132 -3.90 14.15 19.50
N GLU A 133 -2.62 14.46 19.29
CA GLU A 133 -2.10 14.96 18.00
C GLU A 133 -1.64 13.82 17.07
N MET A 134 -1.39 12.63 17.64
CA MET A 134 -0.91 11.48 16.90
C MET A 134 -1.41 10.16 17.51
N MET A 135 -1.64 9.18 16.65
CA MET A 135 -2.05 7.82 17.01
C MET A 135 -1.24 6.81 16.19
N ASN A 136 -0.63 5.84 16.86
CA ASN A 136 0.07 4.76 16.17
C ASN A 136 -0.94 3.92 15.37
N CYS A 137 -0.59 3.59 14.13
CA CYS A 137 -1.46 2.80 13.25
C CYS A 137 -0.83 1.49 12.78
N ALA A 138 0.50 1.42 12.66
CA ALA A 138 1.20 0.18 12.37
C ALA A 138 2.61 0.15 12.95
N ASN A 139 3.05 -1.06 13.26
CA ASN A 139 4.34 -1.35 13.86
C ASN A 139 5.22 -2.11 12.87
N THR A 140 6.53 -2.04 13.06
CA THR A 140 7.46 -2.86 12.31
C THR A 140 7.18 -4.34 12.54
N PRO A 141 7.30 -5.19 11.51
CA PRO A 141 7.09 -6.62 11.67
C PRO A 141 8.29 -7.33 12.29
N VAL A 142 9.41 -6.61 12.45
CA VAL A 142 10.69 -7.10 12.98
C VAL A 142 10.90 -6.49 14.38
N GLY A 143 11.27 -7.35 15.36
CA GLY A 143 11.62 -6.94 16.72
C GLY A 143 10.43 -6.88 17.71
N ILE A 144 10.47 -5.91 18.63
CA ILE A 144 9.49 -5.75 19.75
C ILE A 144 8.16 -5.12 19.26
N GLY A 145 8.00 -4.89 17.95
CA GLY A 145 6.82 -4.23 17.38
C GLY A 145 6.87 -2.71 17.58
N THR A 146 7.96 -2.08 17.16
CA THR A 146 8.15 -0.63 17.29
C THR A 146 7.21 0.13 16.34
N PRO A 147 6.46 1.13 16.82
CA PRO A 147 5.67 2.04 15.99
C PRO A 147 6.48 2.69 14.87
N VAL A 148 6.00 2.58 13.63
CA VAL A 148 6.64 3.20 12.46
C VAL A 148 5.69 4.06 11.65
N GLU A 149 4.42 3.64 11.53
CA GLU A 149 3.38 4.43 10.89
C GLU A 149 2.43 5.03 11.93
N TRP A 150 2.07 6.29 11.69
CA TRP A 150 1.23 7.08 12.56
C TRP A 150 0.16 7.82 11.75
N HIS A 151 -1.02 7.96 12.36
CA HIS A 151 -1.98 9.00 12.00
C HIS A 151 -1.59 10.25 12.79
N ILE A 152 -1.31 11.35 12.11
CA ILE A 152 -0.89 12.62 12.72
C ILE A 152 -1.81 13.71 12.20
N VAL A 153 -2.38 14.50 13.10
CA VAL A 153 -3.25 15.63 12.74
C VAL A 153 -2.46 16.58 11.85
N GLY A 154 -3.01 16.92 10.69
CA GLY A 154 -2.31 17.75 9.71
C GLY A 154 -1.66 16.99 8.57
N GLU A 155 -1.48 15.67 8.70
CA GLU A 155 -0.70 14.86 7.76
C GLU A 155 -1.52 13.77 7.08
N ALA A 156 -0.92 13.16 6.05
CA ALA A 156 -1.51 12.01 5.39
C ALA A 156 -1.67 10.82 6.36
N VAL A 157 -2.65 9.98 6.08
CA VAL A 157 -2.84 8.71 6.78
C VAL A 157 -1.60 7.84 6.61
N ARG A 158 -1.26 7.08 7.65
CA ARG A 158 -0.11 6.16 7.65
C ARG A 158 1.19 6.88 7.24
N SER A 159 1.44 8.04 7.85
CA SER A 159 2.69 8.74 7.69
C SER A 159 3.79 8.05 8.50
N PHE A 160 5.00 7.96 7.96
CA PHE A 160 6.12 7.36 8.69
C PHE A 160 6.70 8.38 9.67
N LEU A 161 6.90 7.96 10.92
CA LEU A 161 7.57 8.77 11.95
C LEU A 161 8.88 8.08 12.36
N VAL A 162 9.99 8.58 11.86
CA VAL A 162 11.31 7.93 11.91
C VAL A 162 12.41 8.95 12.16
N TYR A 163 13.59 8.50 12.56
CA TYR A 163 14.77 9.36 12.63
C TYR A 163 15.31 9.68 11.23
N GLU A 164 15.86 10.88 11.03
CA GLU A 164 16.56 11.21 9.79
C GLU A 164 17.98 10.63 9.79
N GLN A 165 18.28 9.78 8.79
CA GLN A 165 19.58 9.11 8.69
C GLN A 165 20.68 10.09 8.24
N VAL A 166 21.83 10.06 8.92
CA VAL A 166 23.06 10.75 8.48
C VAL A 166 23.87 9.87 7.52
N TYR A 167 24.48 10.49 6.52
CA TYR A 167 25.31 9.82 5.51
C TYR A 167 26.74 10.38 5.48
N ASP A 168 27.71 9.54 5.15
CA ASP A 168 29.11 9.92 4.93
C ASP A 168 29.34 10.56 3.54
N GLN A 169 30.58 10.98 3.25
CA GLN A 169 30.93 11.58 1.96
C GLN A 169 30.79 10.62 0.76
N ALA A 170 30.79 9.30 1.01
CA ALA A 170 30.59 8.27 0.00
C ALA A 170 29.09 7.93 -0.20
N GLY A 171 28.19 8.53 0.58
CA GLY A 171 26.75 8.29 0.53
C GLY A 171 26.30 7.06 1.31
N ASN A 172 27.15 6.50 2.18
CA ASN A 172 26.77 5.39 3.05
C ASN A 172 26.09 5.92 4.33
N PRO A 173 25.07 5.24 4.85
CA PRO A 173 24.49 5.62 6.13
C PRO A 173 25.51 5.41 7.26
N VAL A 174 25.64 6.40 8.14
CA VAL A 174 26.52 6.32 9.31
C VAL A 174 25.80 5.56 10.44
N PRO A 175 26.36 4.45 10.96
CA PRO A 175 25.75 3.69 12.05
C PRO A 175 25.44 4.53 13.28
N ASP A 176 24.28 4.29 13.91
CA ASP A 176 23.81 4.94 15.15
C ASP A 176 23.88 6.48 15.16
N THR A 177 23.87 7.09 13.99
CA THR A 177 24.00 8.54 13.82
C THR A 177 22.82 9.09 13.03
N TYR A 178 22.09 10.01 13.66
CA TYR A 178 20.88 10.61 13.14
C TYR A 178 20.97 12.14 13.24
N VAL A 179 20.17 12.86 12.47
CA VAL A 179 20.11 14.32 12.55
C VAL A 179 19.45 14.71 13.88
N ASP A 180 20.16 15.52 14.65
CA ASP A 180 19.62 16.23 15.82
C ASP A 180 18.77 17.40 15.29
N GLN A 181 17.44 17.29 15.43
CA GLN A 181 16.50 18.26 14.85
C GLN A 181 16.38 19.52 15.71
N ASN A 182 16.68 19.42 17.00
CA ASN A 182 16.49 20.51 17.96
C ASN A 182 17.81 21.17 18.41
N GLY A 183 18.96 20.57 18.08
CA GLY A 183 20.30 21.09 18.34
C GLY A 183 20.77 20.96 19.80
N ASP A 184 20.17 20.07 20.59
CA ASP A 184 20.50 19.89 22.01
C ASP A 184 21.66 18.91 22.27
N GLY A 185 22.19 18.29 21.21
CA GLY A 185 23.29 17.35 21.23
C GLY A 185 22.90 15.93 21.66
N LYS A 186 21.60 15.61 21.73
CA LYS A 186 21.08 14.28 22.07
C LYS A 186 20.10 13.82 20.99
N ILE A 187 20.13 12.52 20.69
CA ILE A 187 19.14 11.90 19.83
C ILE A 187 18.04 11.29 20.71
N THR A 188 16.84 11.83 20.61
CA THR A 188 15.65 11.48 21.39
C THR A 188 14.40 11.42 20.51
N ASP A 189 13.26 11.04 21.07
CA ASP A 189 11.99 11.02 20.32
C ASP A 189 11.60 12.39 19.73
N ALA A 190 12.15 13.49 20.25
CA ALA A 190 11.96 14.84 19.69
C ALA A 190 12.64 15.04 18.33
N ASP A 191 13.54 14.15 17.92
CA ASP A 191 14.32 14.24 16.68
C ASP A 191 13.72 13.42 15.52
N LYS A 192 12.57 12.78 15.76
CA LYS A 192 11.84 12.08 14.70
C LYS A 192 11.19 13.07 13.75
N ILE A 193 11.20 12.71 12.48
CA ILE A 193 10.58 13.45 11.39
C ILE A 193 9.39 12.67 10.83
N ILE A 194 8.41 13.42 10.33
CA ILE A 194 7.32 12.87 9.52
C ILE A 194 7.87 12.74 8.10
N PHE A 195 8.04 11.51 7.63
CA PHE A 195 8.78 11.21 6.41
C PHE A 195 7.95 10.40 5.42
N HIS A 196 7.17 11.12 4.61
CA HIS A 196 6.27 10.55 3.60
C HIS A 196 5.16 9.64 4.17
N SER A 197 4.35 9.05 3.29
CA SER A 197 3.19 8.24 3.62
C SER A 197 3.04 7.03 2.72
N ALA A 198 2.34 6.00 3.22
CA ALA A 198 2.12 4.74 2.52
C ALA A 198 1.30 4.87 1.22
N ASP A 199 0.30 5.74 1.20
CA ASP A 199 -0.66 5.81 0.10
C ASP A 199 -0.10 6.57 -1.12
N PRO A 200 -0.40 6.12 -2.36
CA PRO A 200 0.01 6.82 -3.56
C PRO A 200 -0.78 8.13 -3.72
N LYS A 201 -0.08 9.18 -4.14
CA LYS A 201 -0.71 10.47 -4.47
C LYS A 201 -1.37 10.44 -5.84
N TRP A 202 -0.77 9.70 -6.78
CA TRP A 202 -1.27 9.55 -8.12
C TRP A 202 -1.37 8.08 -8.51
N THR A 203 -2.45 7.71 -9.17
CA THR A 203 -2.60 6.41 -9.84
C THR A 203 -2.91 6.63 -11.31
N PHE A 204 -2.38 5.74 -12.16
CA PHE A 204 -2.55 5.79 -13.60
C PHE A 204 -2.91 4.41 -14.12
N ASN A 205 -3.82 4.34 -15.08
CA ASN A 205 -4.08 3.16 -15.88
C ASN A 205 -4.15 3.57 -17.36
N TRP A 206 -3.28 3.01 -18.19
CA TRP A 206 -3.21 3.28 -19.61
C TRP A 206 -3.41 1.99 -20.40
N ASN A 207 -4.55 1.91 -21.09
CA ASN A 207 -4.89 0.82 -21.97
C ASN A 207 -4.70 1.24 -23.44
N ASN A 208 -4.18 0.31 -24.23
CA ASN A 208 -4.01 0.45 -25.67
C ASN A 208 -4.49 -0.81 -26.37
N THR A 209 -5.35 -0.64 -27.37
CA THR A 209 -5.81 -1.71 -28.23
C THR A 209 -5.57 -1.32 -29.68
N PHE A 210 -4.79 -2.12 -30.38
CA PHE A 210 -4.52 -1.99 -31.80
C PHE A 210 -5.19 -3.13 -32.54
N THR A 211 -5.95 -2.82 -33.58
CA THR A 211 -6.54 -3.82 -34.47
C THR A 211 -6.04 -3.55 -35.88
N TRP A 212 -5.39 -4.53 -36.49
CA TRP A 212 -4.90 -4.46 -37.86
C TRP A 212 -5.38 -5.66 -38.67
N LYS A 213 -6.37 -5.46 -39.54
CA LYS A 213 -7.07 -6.52 -40.29
C LYS A 213 -7.61 -7.62 -39.35
N ASN A 214 -6.87 -8.72 -39.24
CA ASN A 214 -7.21 -9.89 -38.43
C ASN A 214 -6.30 -10.03 -37.20
N TRP A 215 -5.37 -9.10 -37.00
CA TRP A 215 -4.51 -9.02 -35.82
C TRP A 215 -5.14 -8.10 -34.77
N ASP A 216 -5.00 -8.48 -33.50
CA ASP A 216 -5.33 -7.65 -32.34
C ASP A 216 -4.16 -7.66 -31.34
N LEU A 217 -3.78 -6.48 -30.84
CA LEU A 217 -2.73 -6.29 -29.83
C LEU A 217 -3.30 -5.43 -28.70
N GLY A 218 -3.24 -5.91 -27.47
CA GLY A 218 -3.63 -5.19 -26.27
C GLY A 218 -2.45 -4.98 -25.32
N ILE A 219 -2.32 -3.79 -24.74
CA ILE A 219 -1.31 -3.47 -23.72
C ILE A 219 -2.00 -2.69 -22.59
N VAL A 220 -1.81 -3.14 -21.35
CA VAL A 220 -2.31 -2.45 -20.15
C VAL A 220 -1.14 -2.11 -19.23
N LEU A 221 -0.94 -0.82 -18.99
CA LEU A 221 0.05 -0.28 -18.07
C LEU A 221 -0.66 0.36 -16.88
N ARG A 222 -0.12 0.16 -15.68
CA ARG A 222 -0.58 0.78 -14.45
C ARG A 222 0.58 1.42 -13.71
N ALA A 223 0.35 2.54 -13.03
CA ALA A 223 1.35 3.18 -12.19
C ALA A 223 0.76 3.67 -10.88
N ASN A 224 1.55 3.59 -9.82
CA ASN A 224 1.33 4.31 -8.56
C ASN A 224 2.53 5.21 -8.31
N LEU A 225 2.29 6.49 -8.06
CA LEU A 225 3.36 7.48 -7.81
C LEU A 225 3.14 8.22 -6.49
N GLY A 226 4.24 8.44 -5.78
CA GLY A 226 4.26 9.19 -4.52
C GLY A 226 3.98 8.37 -3.26
N ASN A 227 3.84 7.05 -3.38
CA ASN A 227 3.79 6.13 -2.24
C ASN A 227 5.20 5.74 -1.77
N TYR A 228 5.31 5.50 -0.46
CA TYR A 228 6.53 5.06 0.20
C TYR A 228 6.26 3.80 1.02
N VAL A 229 7.31 3.03 1.24
CA VAL A 229 7.24 1.75 1.96
C VAL A 229 8.40 1.65 2.93
N TYR A 230 8.12 1.26 4.17
CA TYR A 230 9.14 0.78 5.09
C TYR A 230 9.58 -0.65 4.72
N ASN A 231 10.82 -0.81 4.29
CA ASN A 231 11.38 -2.08 3.83
C ASN A 231 11.86 -2.95 5.01
N GLY A 232 10.93 -3.71 5.60
CA GLY A 232 11.18 -4.60 6.73
C GLY A 232 12.25 -5.67 6.48
N PRO A 233 12.22 -6.42 5.35
CA PRO A 233 13.25 -7.40 5.03
C PRO A 233 14.65 -6.81 4.91
N ARG A 234 14.77 -5.59 4.36
CA ARG A 234 16.05 -4.89 4.31
C ARG A 234 16.50 -4.50 5.71
N TYR A 235 15.63 -3.94 6.54
CA TYR A 235 15.93 -3.66 7.95
C TYR A 235 16.44 -4.90 8.70
N SER A 236 15.77 -6.05 8.57
CA SER A 236 16.17 -7.30 9.21
C SER A 236 17.45 -7.93 8.65
N THR A 237 18.04 -7.39 7.58
CA THR A 237 19.28 -7.90 6.97
C THR A 237 20.35 -6.81 6.87
N THR A 238 20.16 -5.70 7.58
CA THR A 238 21.03 -4.52 7.52
C THR A 238 22.24 -4.64 8.47
N THR A 239 22.18 -5.50 9.48
CA THR A 239 23.28 -5.70 10.44
C THR A 239 23.94 -7.08 10.24
N LEU A 240 25.24 -7.18 10.54
CA LEU A 240 25.95 -8.46 10.47
C LEU A 240 25.32 -9.51 11.37
N ASN A 241 24.84 -9.12 12.56
CA ASN A 241 24.22 -10.05 13.51
C ASN A 241 22.90 -10.60 12.97
N ASP A 242 22.02 -9.75 12.42
CA ASP A 242 20.71 -10.20 11.96
C ASP A 242 20.81 -11.17 10.78
N LEU A 243 21.85 -11.00 9.93
CA LEU A 243 22.18 -11.94 8.86
C LEU A 243 22.49 -13.36 9.37
N PHE A 244 23.13 -13.49 10.53
CA PHE A 244 23.55 -14.79 11.07
C PHE A 244 22.59 -15.36 12.13
N ALA A 245 21.84 -14.52 12.85
CA ALA A 245 21.07 -14.92 14.03
C ALA A 245 19.77 -15.67 13.70
N ASN A 246 19.08 -15.31 12.61
CA ASN A 246 17.72 -15.80 12.38
C ASN A 246 17.64 -16.97 11.40
N VAL A 247 18.21 -16.90 10.19
CA VAL A 247 18.30 -18.02 9.22
C VAL A 247 19.32 -17.66 8.13
N CYS A 248 20.62 -17.55 8.42
CA CYS A 248 21.70 -17.24 7.43
C CYS A 248 21.20 -16.55 6.14
N GLN A 249 20.70 -15.30 6.26
CA GLN A 249 19.88 -14.65 5.21
C GLN A 249 20.72 -14.01 4.09
N ILE A 250 21.99 -14.41 3.96
CA ILE A 250 22.94 -13.86 2.99
C ILE A 250 22.39 -13.96 1.55
N ASN A 251 21.68 -15.05 1.23
CA ASN A 251 21.10 -15.25 -0.10
C ASN A 251 20.01 -14.24 -0.48
N ASN A 252 19.41 -13.57 0.51
CA ASN A 252 18.32 -12.60 0.31
C ASN A 252 18.76 -11.14 0.51
N LYS A 253 20.05 -10.88 0.73
CA LYS A 253 20.59 -9.51 0.79
C LYS A 253 21.05 -9.07 -0.60
N ALA A 254 20.64 -7.87 -1.02
CA ALA A 254 21.14 -7.25 -2.24
C ALA A 254 22.65 -6.94 -2.09
N ALA A 255 23.44 -7.27 -3.12
CA ALA A 255 24.90 -7.17 -3.06
C ALA A 255 25.42 -5.73 -2.90
N ASP A 256 24.63 -4.74 -3.32
CA ASP A 256 24.92 -3.31 -3.24
C ASP A 256 24.33 -2.63 -2.00
N ASP A 257 23.66 -3.38 -1.12
CA ASP A 257 23.07 -2.82 0.09
C ASP A 257 24.11 -2.72 1.21
N TYR A 258 24.21 -1.52 1.81
CA TYR A 258 25.15 -1.26 2.89
C TYR A 258 24.92 -2.21 4.07
N LEU A 259 26.01 -2.69 4.65
CA LEU A 259 26.02 -3.57 5.82
C LEU A 259 26.60 -2.80 7.00
N PHE A 260 25.80 -2.59 8.03
CA PHE A 260 26.23 -1.87 9.23
C PHE A 260 27.14 -2.80 10.04
N PRO A 261 28.45 -2.47 10.17
CA PRO A 261 29.39 -3.29 10.92
C PRO A 261 29.24 -3.03 12.42
N ASN A 262 29.48 -4.07 13.23
CA ASN A 262 29.67 -3.96 14.69
C ASN A 262 28.53 -3.34 15.50
N ILE A 263 27.32 -3.87 15.33
CA ILE A 263 26.28 -3.69 16.33
C ILE A 263 26.43 -4.79 17.39
N THR A 264 26.31 -4.45 18.68
CA THR A 264 26.41 -5.44 19.77
C THR A 264 25.23 -6.43 19.68
N TYR A 265 25.42 -7.68 20.10
CA TYR A 265 24.30 -8.64 20.12
C TYR A 265 23.15 -8.10 21.00
N GLY A 266 21.96 -7.94 20.40
CA GLY A 266 20.76 -7.43 21.09
C GLY A 266 20.51 -5.92 21.00
N THR A 267 21.36 -5.14 20.33
CA THR A 267 21.06 -3.73 20.01
C THR A 267 20.43 -3.64 18.62
N SER A 268 19.21 -3.09 18.54
CA SER A 268 18.55 -2.78 17.27
C SER A 268 18.82 -1.33 16.87
N LEU A 269 19.01 -1.08 15.57
CA LEU A 269 19.08 0.28 15.06
C LEU A 269 17.74 1.00 15.29
N ASN A 270 17.80 2.30 15.54
CA ASN A 270 16.58 3.11 15.56
C ASN A 270 15.95 3.13 14.16
N LEU A 271 14.61 3.13 14.09
CA LEU A 271 13.90 3.22 12.82
C LEU A 271 14.20 4.56 12.16
N SER A 272 14.77 4.53 10.95
CA SER A 272 15.21 5.73 10.25
C SER A 272 14.68 5.83 8.83
N SER A 273 14.82 7.01 8.23
CA SER A 273 14.46 7.29 6.84
C SER A 273 15.21 6.40 5.82
N TYR A 274 16.28 5.72 6.23
CA TYR A 274 17.05 4.82 5.37
C TYR A 274 16.24 3.63 4.82
N TRP A 275 15.28 3.14 5.59
CA TRP A 275 14.41 2.01 5.19
C TRP A 275 13.05 2.45 4.68
N VAL A 276 12.73 3.75 4.71
CA VAL A 276 11.53 4.29 4.07
C VAL A 276 11.87 4.62 2.62
N GLU A 277 11.44 3.75 1.71
CA GLU A 277 11.83 3.77 0.31
C GLU A 277 10.69 4.26 -0.58
N ASN A 278 11.04 4.99 -1.64
CA ASN A 278 10.08 5.35 -2.68
C ASN A 278 9.61 4.08 -3.41
N ALA A 279 8.32 3.77 -3.27
CA ALA A 279 7.69 2.60 -3.87
C ALA A 279 6.85 2.97 -5.10
N SER A 280 7.17 4.09 -5.75
CA SER A 280 6.52 4.48 -7.00
C SER A 280 6.95 3.52 -8.11
N PHE A 281 5.99 3.09 -8.92
CA PHE A 281 6.25 2.12 -9.99
C PHE A 281 5.38 2.33 -11.21
N ILE A 282 5.83 1.75 -12.32
CA ILE A 282 5.03 1.46 -13.51
C ILE A 282 5.09 -0.05 -13.75
N ARG A 283 3.93 -0.70 -13.80
CA ARG A 283 3.79 -2.12 -14.11
C ARG A 283 3.06 -2.27 -15.44
N CYS A 284 3.50 -3.23 -16.24
CA CYS A 284 2.66 -3.75 -17.30
C CYS A 284 1.82 -4.89 -16.74
N ASP A 285 0.50 -4.71 -16.64
CA ASP A 285 -0.38 -5.73 -16.10
C ASP A 285 -0.57 -6.86 -17.11
N ASN A 286 -0.72 -6.55 -18.39
CA ASN A 286 -0.72 -7.55 -19.46
C ASN A 286 -0.37 -7.00 -20.85
N ILE A 287 0.17 -7.90 -21.68
CA ILE A 287 0.29 -7.76 -23.13
C ILE A 287 -0.44 -8.94 -23.76
N SER A 288 -1.32 -8.69 -24.73
CA SER A 288 -2.03 -9.72 -25.49
C SER A 288 -1.84 -9.54 -26.99
N LEU A 289 -1.64 -10.63 -27.72
CA LEU A 289 -1.55 -10.65 -29.18
C LEU A 289 -2.40 -11.78 -29.72
N GLY A 290 -3.32 -11.47 -30.63
CA GLY A 290 -4.21 -12.42 -31.26
C GLY A 290 -4.21 -12.31 -32.78
N TYR A 291 -4.50 -13.43 -33.44
CA TYR A 291 -4.84 -13.47 -34.85
C TYR A 291 -6.11 -14.28 -35.06
N THR A 292 -7.06 -13.72 -35.80
CA THR A 292 -8.32 -14.38 -36.17
C THR A 292 -8.29 -14.88 -37.62
N PHE A 293 -8.28 -16.18 -37.79
CA PHE A 293 -8.59 -16.84 -39.05
C PHE A 293 -10.11 -16.80 -39.26
N LYS A 294 -10.55 -16.02 -40.24
CA LYS A 294 -11.95 -15.92 -40.62
C LYS A 294 -12.28 -16.96 -41.68
N ASP A 295 -13.48 -17.55 -41.59
CA ASP A 295 -13.98 -18.52 -42.56
C ASP A 295 -13.03 -19.70 -42.85
N LEU A 296 -12.40 -20.24 -41.80
CA LEU A 296 -11.46 -21.36 -41.92
C LEU A 296 -12.16 -22.60 -42.51
N ILE A 297 -13.43 -22.78 -42.17
CA ILE A 297 -14.39 -23.63 -42.87
C ILE A 297 -15.50 -22.70 -43.34
N LYS A 298 -15.70 -22.59 -44.65
CA LYS A 298 -16.64 -21.64 -45.27
C LYS A 298 -17.98 -21.59 -44.52
N GLY A 299 -18.23 -20.48 -43.82
CA GLY A 299 -19.49 -20.20 -43.12
C GLY A 299 -19.71 -20.89 -41.77
N ASN A 300 -18.76 -21.71 -41.28
CA ASN A 300 -18.97 -22.58 -40.10
C ASN A 300 -17.87 -22.49 -39.04
N LEU A 301 -16.76 -21.79 -39.29
CA LEU A 301 -15.67 -21.72 -38.32
C LEU A 301 -14.82 -20.45 -38.45
N ASN A 302 -14.83 -19.64 -37.40
CA ASN A 302 -13.81 -18.65 -37.10
C ASN A 302 -12.90 -19.20 -36.00
N LEU A 303 -11.59 -19.07 -36.20
CA LEU A 303 -10.59 -19.53 -35.24
C LEU A 303 -9.69 -18.36 -34.83
N ARG A 304 -9.63 -18.04 -33.54
CA ARG A 304 -8.66 -17.09 -32.99
C ARG A 304 -7.61 -17.82 -32.20
N VAL A 305 -6.35 -17.63 -32.56
CA VAL A 305 -5.18 -18.06 -31.76
C VAL A 305 -4.60 -16.83 -31.10
N PHE A 306 -4.32 -16.90 -29.80
CA PHE A 306 -3.83 -15.75 -29.06
C PHE A 306 -2.86 -16.14 -27.94
N GLY A 307 -1.94 -15.23 -27.65
CA GLY A 307 -1.06 -15.29 -26.49
C GLY A 307 -1.32 -14.11 -25.56
N VAL A 308 -1.20 -14.34 -24.25
CA VAL A 308 -1.23 -13.29 -23.22
C VAL A 308 -0.07 -13.50 -22.27
N VAL A 309 0.64 -12.42 -21.94
CA VAL A 309 1.61 -12.39 -20.85
C VAL A 309 1.11 -11.42 -19.80
N GLN A 310 0.96 -11.89 -18.56
CA GLN A 310 0.58 -11.11 -17.39
C GLN A 310 1.81 -10.75 -16.55
N ASN A 311 1.81 -9.56 -15.97
CA ASN A 311 2.92 -8.99 -15.20
C ASN A 311 4.29 -9.05 -15.90
N PRO A 312 4.44 -8.84 -17.23
CA PRO A 312 5.71 -9.04 -17.91
C PRO A 312 6.87 -8.21 -17.32
N PHE A 313 6.59 -7.03 -16.77
CA PHE A 313 7.60 -6.22 -16.09
C PHE A 313 6.99 -5.23 -15.09
N VAL A 314 7.84 -4.79 -14.15
CA VAL A 314 7.64 -3.64 -13.27
C VAL A 314 8.91 -2.79 -13.26
N ILE A 315 8.76 -1.48 -13.30
CA ILE A 315 9.84 -0.49 -13.21
C ILE A 315 9.63 0.28 -11.91
N THR A 316 10.61 0.23 -11.00
CA THR A 316 10.54 0.88 -9.69
C THR A 316 11.93 1.27 -9.19
N LYS A 317 11.99 2.20 -8.23
CA LYS A 317 13.19 2.50 -7.43
C LYS A 317 13.24 1.73 -6.12
N TYR A 318 12.14 1.06 -5.75
CA TYR A 318 12.06 0.23 -4.55
C TYR A 318 13.08 -0.92 -4.64
N LYS A 319 13.80 -1.16 -3.55
CA LYS A 319 14.86 -2.18 -3.50
C LYS A 319 14.36 -3.56 -3.05
N GLY A 320 13.12 -3.66 -2.56
CA GLY A 320 12.50 -4.94 -2.24
C GLY A 320 12.01 -5.69 -3.50
N LEU A 321 11.38 -6.85 -3.28
CA LEU A 321 10.99 -7.77 -4.37
C LEU A 321 9.89 -7.20 -5.29
N ASP A 322 8.94 -6.47 -4.72
CA ASP A 322 7.80 -5.91 -5.46
C ASP A 322 7.37 -4.60 -4.76
N PRO A 323 7.15 -3.49 -5.49
CA PRO A 323 6.83 -2.20 -4.88
C PRO A 323 5.38 -2.08 -4.37
N GLU A 324 4.52 -3.05 -4.66
CA GLU A 324 3.12 -3.01 -4.27
C GLU A 324 2.90 -3.67 -2.91
N VAL A 325 3.27 -2.93 -1.88
CA VAL A 325 3.15 -3.33 -0.48
C VAL A 325 1.90 -2.69 0.10
N PHE A 326 0.94 -3.52 0.52
CA PHE A 326 -0.29 -3.02 1.12
C PHE A 326 -0.02 -2.46 2.51
N GLY A 327 -0.48 -1.23 2.75
CA GLY A 327 -0.33 -0.59 4.04
C GLY A 327 1.11 -0.20 4.40
N GLY A 328 1.98 0.05 3.41
CA GLY A 328 3.23 0.79 3.61
C GLY A 328 4.35 0.08 4.38
N ILE A 329 4.16 -1.13 4.88
CA ILE A 329 5.19 -1.91 5.57
C ILE A 329 5.41 -3.23 4.85
N ASP A 330 6.61 -3.41 4.30
CA ASP A 330 6.99 -4.68 3.67
C ASP A 330 7.31 -5.68 4.78
N ASN A 331 6.57 -6.78 4.79
CA ASN A 331 6.79 -7.90 5.69
C ASN A 331 6.99 -9.20 4.89
N ASN A 332 7.95 -9.18 3.97
CA ASN A 332 8.34 -10.33 3.17
C ASN A 332 7.20 -10.78 2.23
N ILE A 333 6.79 -9.86 1.35
CA ILE A 333 5.74 -10.13 0.37
C ILE A 333 6.22 -11.10 -0.73
N TYR A 334 5.27 -11.86 -1.29
CA TYR A 334 5.52 -12.66 -2.48
C TYR A 334 5.36 -11.80 -3.74
N PRO A 335 6.34 -11.81 -4.67
CA PRO A 335 6.22 -11.07 -5.92
C PRO A 335 5.15 -11.68 -6.81
N ARG A 336 4.52 -10.85 -7.64
CA ARG A 336 3.55 -11.33 -8.63
C ARG A 336 4.28 -12.12 -9.73
N PRO A 337 3.87 -13.37 -10.04
CA PRO A 337 4.52 -14.15 -11.08
C PRO A 337 4.22 -13.60 -12.47
N ILE A 338 5.15 -13.84 -13.40
CA ILE A 338 4.93 -13.68 -14.83
C ILE A 338 4.16 -14.91 -15.31
N THR A 339 2.97 -14.71 -15.85
CA THR A 339 2.14 -15.81 -16.38
C THR A 339 2.03 -15.66 -17.89
N ALA A 340 2.41 -16.68 -18.64
CA ALA A 340 2.19 -16.75 -20.09
C ALA A 340 1.09 -17.76 -20.40
N THR A 341 0.14 -17.40 -21.25
CA THR A 341 -0.96 -18.26 -21.68
C THR A 341 -1.08 -18.23 -23.20
N LEU A 342 -1.18 -19.42 -23.80
CA LEU A 342 -1.56 -19.60 -25.20
C LEU A 342 -2.98 -20.16 -25.24
N GLY A 343 -3.85 -19.55 -26.03
CA GLY A 343 -5.25 -19.92 -26.12
C GLY A 343 -5.76 -19.97 -27.54
N VAL A 344 -6.85 -20.72 -27.72
CA VAL A 344 -7.59 -20.83 -28.96
C VAL A 344 -9.06 -20.61 -28.66
N VAL A 345 -9.74 -19.78 -29.46
CA VAL A 345 -11.19 -19.60 -29.44
C VAL A 345 -11.74 -20.00 -30.80
N ALA A 346 -12.63 -21.00 -30.80
CA ALA A 346 -13.38 -21.40 -31.99
C ALA A 346 -14.81 -20.87 -31.88
N THR A 347 -15.31 -20.24 -32.93
CA THR A 347 -16.70 -19.79 -33.05
C THR A 347 -17.30 -20.44 -34.29
N PHE A 348 -18.39 -21.18 -34.09
CA PHE A 348 -19.10 -21.94 -35.13
C PHE A 348 -20.26 -21.15 -35.71
#